data_AF-A0A1E5SNE4-F1
#
_entry.id   AF-A0A1E5SNE4-F1
#
_cell.length_a   1.000
_cell.length_b   1.000
_cell.length_c   1.000
_cell.angle_alpha   90.00
_cell.angle_beta   90.00
_cell.angle_gamma   90.00
#
_symmetry.space_group_name_H-M   'P 1'
#
loop_
_entity.id
_entity.type
_entity.pdbx_description
1 polymer ?
#
loop_
_entity_poly.entity_id
_entity_poly.type
_entity_poly.pdbx_seq_one_letter_code
_entity_poly.pdbx_strand_id
1 'polypeptide(L)'
;METTQNVGLVGSWKNSYGSLMKISSQSESGFISGTYSSTTGASGTYALVGYAPVGISGNYPVSISIYWRSLDGGQSNPTWNWVSQMSGQVLTDSTSGTTEIELLHGMVASTPYSAVGVPEPGVYTETLVFTPYDSSENRKESTALIESNDSLAGNWVNKNSAAQLQSLQLTVDQFSVTGLLQSTSSTNNLAGLYDYTATQDMLLSVSLTALLDNESSVSLGGFLNQSLNELTLLTYKSHGTTYGNKYASVNVVGTDVFNQV
;
A
#
# COMPACT_ATOMS: atom_id res chain seq x y z
N MET A 1 38.11 6.64 -3.30
CA MET A 1 36.97 6.50 -2.36
C MET A 1 35.74 6.45 -3.22
N GLU A 2 35.25 5.24 -3.50
CA GLU A 2 33.98 5.05 -4.20
C GLU A 2 32.88 5.59 -3.30
N THR A 3 32.24 6.66 -3.76
CA THR A 3 30.97 7.11 -3.20
C THR A 3 29.95 6.03 -3.48
N THR A 4 29.63 5.21 -2.49
CA THR A 4 28.43 4.36 -2.51
C THR A 4 27.26 5.30 -2.76
N GLN A 5 26.75 5.34 -3.99
CA GLN A 5 25.51 6.06 -4.27
C GLN A 5 24.45 5.42 -3.39
N ASN A 6 23.94 6.17 -2.43
CA ASN A 6 22.72 5.79 -1.74
C ASN A 6 21.62 5.85 -2.80
N VAL A 7 21.22 4.70 -3.35
CA VAL A 7 20.12 4.64 -4.29
C VAL A 7 18.88 4.98 -3.49
N GLY A 8 18.46 6.25 -3.57
CA GLY A 8 17.24 6.71 -2.93
C GLY A 8 16.04 5.91 -3.45
N LEU A 9 15.00 5.83 -2.64
CA LEU A 9 13.76 5.14 -3.01
C LEU A 9 13.05 5.79 -4.22
N VAL A 10 13.23 7.10 -4.38
CA VAL A 10 12.72 7.87 -5.53
C VAL A 10 13.40 7.41 -6.81
N GLY A 11 12.61 6.97 -7.78
CA GLY A 11 13.10 6.35 -9.00
C GLY A 11 12.05 5.46 -9.65
N SER A 12 12.48 4.74 -10.68
CA SER A 12 11.64 3.74 -11.34
C SER A 12 12.17 2.34 -11.02
N TRP A 13 11.25 1.43 -10.78
CA TRP A 13 11.49 0.08 -10.31
C TRP A 13 10.64 -0.89 -11.14
N LYS A 14 11.21 -2.01 -11.57
CA LYS A 14 10.56 -2.98 -12.45
C LYS A 14 10.56 -4.37 -11.84
N ASN A 15 9.44 -5.08 -11.91
CA ASN A 15 9.35 -6.47 -11.46
C ASN A 15 9.46 -7.49 -12.61
N SER A 16 9.45 -8.78 -12.25
CA SER A 16 9.52 -9.91 -13.19
C SER A 16 8.35 -10.00 -14.16
N TYR A 17 7.17 -9.49 -13.78
CA TYR A 17 6.01 -9.37 -14.67
C TYR A 17 6.16 -8.27 -15.71
N GLY A 18 7.18 -7.41 -15.58
CA GLY A 18 7.39 -6.26 -16.45
C GLY A 18 6.63 -5.01 -16.02
N SER A 19 5.90 -5.05 -14.91
CA SER A 19 5.19 -3.91 -14.33
C SER A 19 6.19 -2.90 -13.75
N LEU A 20 5.81 -1.62 -13.81
CA LEU A 20 6.64 -0.49 -13.43
C LEU A 20 6.06 0.22 -12.23
N MET A 21 6.88 0.41 -11.21
CA MET A 21 6.62 1.25 -10.06
C MET A 21 7.51 2.49 -10.15
N LYS A 22 6.89 3.67 -10.29
CA LYS A 22 7.61 4.95 -10.31
C LYS A 22 7.29 5.71 -9.04
N ILE A 23 8.29 5.85 -8.19
CA ILE A 23 8.22 6.66 -6.97
C ILE A 23 8.67 8.08 -7.34
N SER A 24 7.73 9.02 -7.35
CA SER A 24 7.96 10.40 -7.78
C SER A 24 8.52 11.27 -6.66
N SER A 25 8.11 11.02 -5.42
CA SER A 25 8.55 11.81 -4.27
C SER A 25 8.59 11.00 -2.98
N GLN A 26 9.44 11.44 -2.06
CA GLN A 26 9.44 11.02 -0.66
C GLN A 26 9.58 12.28 0.19
N SER A 27 8.64 12.54 1.10
CA SER A 27 8.69 13.67 2.03
C SER A 27 9.67 13.40 3.18
N GLU A 28 10.00 14.42 3.97
CA GLU A 28 10.80 14.28 5.20
C GLU A 28 10.13 13.38 6.25
N SER A 29 8.79 13.28 6.25
CA SER A 29 8.03 12.36 7.11
C SER A 29 8.03 10.92 6.61
N GLY A 30 8.70 10.64 5.49
CA GLY A 30 8.76 9.32 4.87
C GLY A 30 7.55 8.97 4.01
N PHE A 31 6.60 9.89 3.82
CA PHE A 31 5.47 9.68 2.92
C PHE A 31 5.95 9.60 1.48
N ILE A 32 5.45 8.63 0.74
CA ILE A 32 5.81 8.35 -0.65
C ILE A 32 4.59 8.57 -1.53
N SER A 33 4.81 9.18 -2.70
CA SER A 33 3.82 9.22 -3.78
C SER A 33 4.42 8.81 -5.11
N GLY A 34 3.59 8.27 -5.99
CA GLY A 34 4.02 7.83 -7.29
C GLY A 34 2.91 7.21 -8.11
N THR A 35 3.33 6.38 -9.07
CA THR A 35 2.42 5.62 -9.92
C THR A 35 2.89 4.18 -10.08
N TYR A 36 1.93 3.31 -10.33
CA TYR A 36 2.18 1.93 -10.75
C TYR A 36 1.59 1.73 -12.15
N SER A 37 2.28 0.98 -13.01
CA SER A 37 1.77 0.58 -14.32
C SER A 37 1.91 -0.92 -14.49
N SER A 38 0.78 -1.61 -14.64
CA SER A 38 0.78 -3.05 -14.86
C SER A 38 0.86 -3.35 -16.36
N THR A 39 1.64 -4.38 -16.71
CA THR A 39 1.63 -4.95 -18.05
C THR A 39 0.80 -6.24 -18.13
N THR A 40 0.35 -6.76 -16.98
CA THR A 40 -0.46 -7.99 -16.87
C THR A 40 -1.90 -7.67 -16.49
N GLY A 41 -2.87 -8.30 -17.18
CA GLY A 41 -4.30 -8.22 -16.91
C GLY A 41 -4.96 -6.90 -17.35
N ALA A 42 -4.81 -5.85 -16.54
CA ALA A 42 -5.34 -4.52 -16.82
C ALA A 42 -4.18 -3.56 -17.14
N SER A 43 -4.16 -3.05 -18.38
CA SER A 43 -3.20 -2.02 -18.78
C SER A 43 -3.67 -0.65 -18.31
N GLY A 44 -2.76 0.15 -17.74
CA GLY A 44 -3.03 1.52 -17.33
C GLY A 44 -2.02 2.02 -16.30
N THR A 45 -2.10 3.30 -16.00
CA THR A 45 -1.39 3.92 -14.86
C THR A 45 -2.32 4.02 -13.66
N TYR A 46 -1.80 3.73 -12.48
CA TYR A 46 -2.52 3.62 -11.21
C TYR A 46 -1.86 4.49 -10.14
N ALA A 47 -2.66 5.06 -9.24
CA ALA A 47 -2.15 5.83 -8.12
C ALA A 47 -1.39 4.94 -7.14
N LEU A 48 -0.27 5.45 -6.62
CA LEU A 48 0.53 4.79 -5.60
C LEU A 48 0.87 5.79 -4.48
N VAL A 49 0.67 5.37 -3.24
CA VAL A 49 1.12 6.08 -2.04
C VAL A 49 1.77 5.10 -1.07
N GLY A 50 2.53 5.57 -0.10
CA GLY A 50 3.15 4.68 0.87
C GLY A 50 3.97 5.40 1.92
N TYR A 51 4.72 4.60 2.68
CA TYR A 51 5.69 5.09 3.67
C TYR A 51 6.98 4.27 3.66
N ALA A 52 8.11 4.96 3.78
CA ALA A 52 9.42 4.39 4.12
C ALA A 52 10.24 5.43 4.89
N PRO A 53 11.14 5.01 5.79
CA PRO A 53 11.98 5.94 6.52
C PRO A 53 12.96 6.67 5.60
N VAL A 54 13.38 7.86 6.01
CA VAL A 54 14.29 8.74 5.25
C VAL A 54 15.68 8.71 5.87
N GLY A 55 16.72 8.68 5.03
CA GLY A 55 18.10 8.83 5.49
C GLY A 55 18.66 7.64 6.28
N ILE A 56 17.98 6.48 6.24
CA ILE A 56 18.45 5.25 6.88
C ILE A 56 19.45 4.56 5.98
N SER A 57 20.58 4.15 6.57
CA SER A 57 21.57 3.30 5.91
C SER A 57 21.21 1.83 6.06
N GLY A 58 21.46 1.04 5.01
CA GLY A 58 21.20 -0.40 5.02
C GLY A 58 19.79 -0.74 4.53
N ASN A 59 19.26 -1.84 5.04
CA ASN A 59 17.96 -2.37 4.61
C ASN A 59 16.88 -1.84 5.53
N TYR A 60 15.78 -1.35 4.96
CA TYR A 60 14.76 -0.61 5.71
C TYR A 60 13.36 -0.96 5.21
N PRO A 61 12.33 -0.84 6.06
CA PRO A 61 10.98 -1.20 5.70
C PRO A 61 10.38 -0.23 4.67
N VAL A 62 9.45 -0.73 3.86
CA VAL A 62 8.59 0.07 3.01
C VAL A 62 7.20 -0.55 2.96
N SER A 63 6.18 0.30 2.94
CA SER A 63 4.78 -0.07 2.75
C SER A 63 4.15 0.79 1.66
N ILE A 64 3.34 0.17 0.80
CA ILE A 64 2.76 0.78 -0.40
C ILE A 64 1.28 0.41 -0.51
N SER A 65 0.47 1.36 -0.97
CA SER A 65 -0.93 1.21 -1.36
C SER A 65 -1.08 1.56 -2.83
N ILE A 66 -1.86 0.76 -3.57
CA ILE A 66 -2.19 0.98 -4.99
C ILE A 66 -3.71 0.89 -5.18
N TYR A 67 -4.27 1.79 -6.00
CA TYR A 67 -5.67 1.75 -6.42
C TYR A 67 -5.81 1.30 -7.88
N TRP A 68 -6.61 0.26 -8.14
CA TRP A 68 -6.68 -0.41 -9.45
C TRP A 68 -7.70 0.18 -10.43
N ARG A 69 -8.12 1.42 -10.20
CA ARG A 69 -8.79 2.23 -11.21
C ARG A 69 -7.77 3.08 -11.95
N SER A 70 -7.72 2.93 -13.27
CA SER A 70 -6.70 3.64 -14.05
C SER A 70 -6.94 5.15 -14.06
N LEU A 71 -5.85 5.89 -13.88
CA LEU A 71 -5.78 7.35 -14.04
C LEU A 71 -5.92 7.77 -15.51
N ASP A 72 -5.66 6.86 -16.46
CA ASP A 72 -5.84 7.08 -17.90
C ASP A 72 -7.31 6.92 -18.33
N GLY A 73 -8.19 6.51 -17.41
CA GLY A 73 -9.57 6.12 -17.72
C GLY A 73 -9.64 4.75 -18.39
N GLY A 74 -10.58 4.58 -19.31
CA GLY A 74 -10.79 3.33 -20.05
C GLY A 74 -12.10 2.63 -19.71
N GLN A 75 -12.24 1.40 -20.21
CA GLN A 75 -13.45 0.60 -19.98
C GLN A 75 -13.44 0.06 -18.55
N SER A 76 -14.53 0.36 -17.82
CA SER A 76 -14.74 -0.18 -16.48
C SER A 76 -14.75 -1.70 -16.49
N ASN A 77 -14.11 -2.29 -15.49
CA ASN A 77 -14.10 -3.72 -15.23
C ASN A 77 -14.03 -3.95 -13.70
N PRO A 78 -14.23 -5.17 -13.20
CA PRO A 78 -14.29 -5.43 -11.75
C PRO A 78 -13.05 -4.97 -10.96
N THR A 79 -11.86 -4.97 -11.57
CA THR A 79 -10.61 -4.57 -10.89
C THR A 79 -10.60 -3.11 -10.48
N TRP A 80 -11.48 -2.26 -11.02
CA TRP A 80 -11.61 -0.87 -10.60
C TRP A 80 -12.06 -0.73 -9.14
N ASN A 81 -12.64 -1.78 -8.57
CA ASN A 81 -13.07 -1.84 -7.18
C ASN A 81 -12.01 -2.48 -6.27
N TRP A 82 -10.80 -2.72 -6.78
CA TRP A 82 -9.74 -3.38 -6.02
C TRP A 82 -8.67 -2.37 -5.59
N VAL A 83 -7.99 -2.70 -4.51
CA VAL A 83 -6.77 -2.02 -4.08
C VAL A 83 -5.68 -3.05 -3.79
N SER A 84 -4.50 -2.60 -3.48
CA SER A 84 -3.44 -3.47 -3.00
C SER A 84 -2.72 -2.86 -1.83
N GLN A 85 -2.57 -3.66 -0.79
CA GLN A 85 -1.61 -3.42 0.25
C GLN A 85 -0.31 -4.14 -0.10
N MET A 86 0.83 -3.50 0.13
CA MET A 86 2.14 -4.08 -0.06
C MET A 86 3.01 -3.70 1.13
N SER A 87 3.76 -4.66 1.67
CA SER A 87 4.65 -4.42 2.80
C SER A 87 5.91 -5.25 2.61
N GLY A 88 7.06 -4.68 2.93
CA GLY A 88 8.35 -5.33 2.76
C GLY A 88 9.50 -4.40 3.04
N GLN A 89 10.58 -4.51 2.27
CA GLN A 89 11.82 -3.79 2.53
C GLN A 89 12.54 -3.38 1.25
N VAL A 90 13.29 -2.30 1.36
CA VAL A 90 14.41 -2.02 0.46
C VAL A 90 15.59 -2.83 0.97
N LEU A 91 16.17 -3.64 0.08
CA LEU A 91 17.18 -4.62 0.39
C LEU A 91 18.38 -4.44 -0.53
N THR A 92 19.56 -4.28 0.05
CA THR A 92 20.84 -4.30 -0.69
C THR A 92 21.58 -5.59 -0.37
N ASP A 93 21.94 -6.34 -1.40
CA ASP A 93 22.86 -7.46 -1.28
C ASP A 93 24.28 -6.92 -1.04
N SER A 94 24.82 -7.19 0.15
CA SER A 94 26.17 -6.77 0.52
C SER A 94 27.28 -7.36 -0.36
N THR A 95 26.99 -8.45 -1.09
CA THR A 95 27.97 -9.13 -1.93
C THR A 95 28.00 -8.54 -3.34
N SER A 96 26.84 -8.41 -3.99
CA SER A 96 26.74 -7.85 -5.35
C SER A 96 26.61 -6.32 -5.38
N GLY A 97 26.25 -5.69 -4.27
CA GLY A 97 25.90 -4.27 -4.21
C GLY A 97 24.55 -3.95 -4.84
N THR A 98 23.78 -4.95 -5.26
CA THR A 98 22.48 -4.75 -5.93
C THR A 98 21.42 -4.38 -4.91
N THR A 99 20.68 -3.30 -5.16
CA THR A 99 19.50 -2.90 -4.39
C THR A 99 18.23 -3.38 -5.08
N GLU A 100 17.31 -3.96 -4.32
CA GLU A 100 15.97 -4.38 -4.74
C GLU A 100 14.92 -3.93 -3.72
N ILE A 101 13.66 -3.84 -4.15
CA ILE A 101 12.51 -3.71 -3.25
C ILE A 101 11.76 -5.03 -3.28
N GLU A 102 11.71 -5.71 -2.14
CA GLU A 102 10.95 -6.96 -1.98
C GLU A 102 9.70 -6.66 -1.16
N LEU A 103 8.52 -6.97 -1.70
CA LEU A 103 7.21 -6.69 -1.12
C LEU A 103 6.37 -7.96 -1.08
N LEU A 104 5.75 -8.26 0.06
CA LEU A 104 4.58 -9.11 0.11
C LEU A 104 3.38 -8.29 -0.37
N HIS A 105 2.86 -8.62 -1.53
CA HIS A 105 1.66 -8.04 -2.12
C HIS A 105 0.43 -8.75 -1.58
N GLY A 106 -0.55 -7.97 -1.11
CA GLY A 106 -1.91 -8.39 -0.84
C GLY A 106 -2.88 -7.64 -1.74
N MET A 107 -3.33 -8.28 -2.82
CA MET A 107 -4.38 -7.76 -3.69
C MET A 107 -5.74 -7.91 -3.00
N VAL A 108 -6.34 -6.77 -2.64
CA VAL A 108 -7.64 -6.71 -1.96
C VAL A 108 -8.72 -6.62 -3.04
N ALA A 109 -9.30 -7.77 -3.38
CA ALA A 109 -10.35 -7.89 -4.38
C ALA A 109 -11.72 -7.86 -3.69
N SER A 110 -12.49 -6.79 -3.86
CA SER A 110 -13.86 -6.68 -3.33
C SER A 110 -14.92 -7.35 -4.22
N THR A 111 -14.57 -7.60 -5.48
CA THR A 111 -15.45 -8.17 -6.50
C THR A 111 -14.77 -9.35 -7.19
N PRO A 112 -15.51 -10.41 -7.54
CA PRO A 112 -14.95 -11.51 -8.30
C PRO A 112 -14.63 -11.09 -9.74
N TYR A 113 -13.60 -11.69 -10.34
CA TYR A 113 -13.28 -11.54 -11.75
C TYR A 113 -12.67 -12.81 -12.33
N SER A 114 -13.53 -13.63 -12.93
CA SER A 114 -13.14 -14.93 -13.48
C SER A 114 -12.10 -14.84 -14.60
N ALA A 115 -12.06 -13.75 -15.38
CA ALA A 115 -11.10 -13.58 -16.47
C ALA A 115 -9.64 -13.54 -16.01
N VAL A 116 -9.39 -13.24 -14.72
CA VAL A 116 -8.05 -13.23 -14.11
C VAL A 116 -7.94 -14.24 -12.96
N GLY A 117 -8.86 -15.20 -12.87
CA GLY A 117 -8.79 -16.28 -11.88
C GLY A 117 -9.10 -15.85 -10.44
N VAL A 118 -9.85 -14.76 -10.23
CA VAL A 118 -10.32 -14.31 -8.91
C VAL A 118 -11.78 -14.76 -8.74
N PRO A 119 -12.05 -15.90 -8.09
CA PRO A 119 -13.41 -16.45 -8.02
C PRO A 119 -14.31 -15.76 -6.98
N GLU A 120 -13.73 -15.12 -5.96
CA GLU A 120 -14.46 -14.54 -4.83
C GLU A 120 -13.74 -13.32 -4.25
N PRO A 121 -14.41 -12.47 -3.47
CA PRO A 121 -13.75 -11.39 -2.74
C PRO A 121 -12.76 -11.92 -1.71
N GLY A 122 -11.63 -11.25 -1.56
CA GLY A 122 -10.59 -11.65 -0.59
C GLY A 122 -9.27 -10.90 -0.76
N VAL A 123 -8.28 -11.30 0.02
CA VAL A 123 -6.89 -10.81 -0.09
C VAL A 123 -6.02 -11.91 -0.68
N TYR A 124 -5.53 -11.70 -1.91
CA TYR A 124 -4.68 -12.65 -2.63
C TYR A 124 -3.22 -12.23 -2.50
N THR A 125 -2.33 -13.17 -2.19
CA THR A 125 -0.95 -12.86 -1.81
C THR A 125 0.10 -13.41 -2.75
N GLU A 126 1.15 -12.62 -2.97
CA GLU A 126 2.34 -13.00 -3.73
C GLU A 126 3.53 -12.13 -3.29
N THR A 127 4.75 -12.65 -3.40
CA THR A 127 5.96 -11.83 -3.22
C THR A 127 6.38 -11.21 -4.55
N LEU A 128 6.54 -9.90 -4.59
CA LEU A 128 7.04 -9.15 -5.73
C LEU A 128 8.42 -8.58 -5.42
N VAL A 129 9.34 -8.74 -6.37
CA VAL A 129 10.68 -8.14 -6.31
C VAL A 129 10.79 -7.12 -7.43
N PHE A 130 11.22 -5.90 -7.06
CA PHE A 130 11.45 -4.81 -7.99
C PHE A 130 12.93 -4.43 -8.01
N THR A 131 13.50 -4.32 -9.20
CA THR A 131 14.88 -3.85 -9.40
C THR A 131 14.88 -2.45 -10.02
N PRO A 132 15.91 -1.63 -9.77
CA PRO A 132 16.07 -0.33 -10.40
C PRO A 132 15.92 -0.43 -11.91
N TYR A 133 15.22 0.55 -12.49
CA TYR A 133 14.96 0.61 -13.92
C TYR A 133 15.12 2.05 -14.40
N ASP A 134 16.06 2.28 -15.32
CA ASP A 134 16.16 3.58 -15.98
C ASP A 134 15.04 3.72 -17.02
N SER A 135 14.05 4.55 -16.70
CA SER A 135 13.01 4.96 -17.65
C SER A 135 13.03 6.47 -17.81
N SER A 136 13.19 6.93 -19.06
CA SER A 136 13.17 8.36 -19.41
C SER A 136 11.75 8.92 -19.58
N GLU A 137 10.72 8.24 -19.08
CA GLU A 137 9.34 8.65 -19.30
C GLU A 137 8.85 9.60 -18.20
N ASN A 138 8.67 10.86 -18.58
CA ASN A 138 7.97 11.87 -17.80
C ASN A 138 6.47 11.81 -18.11
N ARG A 139 5.64 11.61 -17.08
CA ARG A 139 4.18 11.64 -17.20
C ARG A 139 3.59 12.54 -16.12
N LYS A 140 2.53 13.25 -16.49
CA LYS A 140 1.95 14.35 -15.72
C LYS A 140 1.17 13.83 -14.51
N GLU A 141 1.35 14.50 -13.39
CA GLU A 141 0.48 14.38 -12.21
C GLU A 141 -0.81 15.15 -12.43
N SER A 142 -1.89 14.69 -11.81
CA SER A 142 -3.20 15.34 -11.79
C SER A 142 -3.73 15.36 -10.37
N THR A 143 -4.18 16.52 -9.89
CA THR A 143 -4.93 16.68 -8.64
C THR A 143 -6.01 17.74 -8.80
N ALA A 144 -7.20 17.44 -8.30
CA ALA A 144 -8.17 18.43 -7.83
C ALA A 144 -9.00 17.77 -6.73
N LEU A 145 -9.19 18.48 -5.62
CA LEU A 145 -9.75 18.02 -4.34
C LEU A 145 -11.26 18.35 -4.28
N ILE A 146 -12.11 17.45 -3.78
CA ILE A 146 -13.50 17.76 -3.41
C ILE A 146 -13.88 16.91 -2.19
N GLU A 147 -14.16 17.58 -1.06
CA GLU A 147 -14.69 16.92 0.14
C GLU A 147 -16.03 16.22 -0.13
N SER A 148 -16.18 15.00 0.38
CA SER A 148 -17.43 14.23 0.29
C SER A 148 -17.75 13.54 1.63
N ASN A 149 -19.04 13.38 1.92
CA ASN A 149 -19.52 12.59 3.06
C ASN A 149 -19.41 11.10 2.72
N ASP A 150 -18.23 10.54 2.91
CA ASP A 150 -17.91 9.15 2.60
C ASP A 150 -18.02 8.24 3.83
N SER A 151 -18.47 7.00 3.63
CA SER A 151 -18.70 6.03 4.72
C SER A 151 -17.43 5.55 5.40
N LEU A 152 -16.27 5.65 4.75
CA LEU A 152 -14.97 5.31 5.33
C LEU A 152 -14.43 6.40 6.27
N ALA A 153 -14.83 7.66 6.08
CA ALA A 153 -14.36 8.77 6.91
C ALA A 153 -14.86 8.65 8.35
N GLY A 154 -14.03 9.05 9.33
CA GLY A 154 -14.41 9.10 10.74
C GLY A 154 -13.51 8.27 11.65
N ASN A 155 -14.00 8.03 12.87
CA ASN A 155 -13.26 7.31 13.91
C ASN A 155 -13.67 5.85 13.93
N TRP A 156 -12.69 4.97 13.95
CA TRP A 156 -12.87 3.53 13.97
C TRP A 156 -12.18 2.95 15.20
N VAL A 157 -12.87 2.14 15.99
CA VAL A 157 -12.33 1.51 17.20
C VAL A 157 -12.35 0.00 17.03
N ASN A 158 -11.23 -0.64 17.38
CA ASN A 158 -11.10 -2.09 17.28
C ASN A 158 -12.10 -2.77 18.22
N LYS A 159 -12.84 -3.77 17.72
CA LYS A 159 -13.77 -4.58 18.52
C LYS A 159 -13.06 -5.37 19.62
N ASN A 160 -11.79 -5.70 19.40
CA ASN A 160 -10.94 -6.34 20.38
C ASN A 160 -10.09 -5.28 21.11
N SER A 161 -10.48 -4.92 22.34
CA SER A 161 -9.76 -3.96 23.17
C SER A 161 -8.33 -4.39 23.53
N ALA A 162 -8.00 -5.68 23.40
CA ALA A 162 -6.66 -6.20 23.64
C ALA A 162 -5.77 -6.24 22.38
N ALA A 163 -6.29 -5.85 21.21
CA ALA A 163 -5.52 -5.81 19.96
C ALA A 163 -4.38 -4.79 20.02
N GLN A 164 -3.32 -4.97 19.23
CA GLN A 164 -2.25 -3.98 19.17
C GLN A 164 -2.69 -2.68 18.47
N LEU A 165 -3.51 -2.80 17.43
CA LEU A 165 -4.13 -1.66 16.74
C LEU A 165 -5.43 -1.32 17.44
N GLN A 166 -5.53 -0.13 18.01
CA GLN A 166 -6.62 0.27 18.90
C GLN A 166 -7.68 1.09 18.16
N SER A 167 -7.26 2.06 17.36
CA SER A 167 -8.18 2.90 16.60
C SER A 167 -7.56 3.53 15.36
N LEU A 168 -8.43 3.97 14.46
CA LEU A 168 -8.10 4.76 13.28
C LEU A 168 -8.92 6.05 13.30
N GLN A 169 -8.32 7.15 12.87
CA GLN A 169 -9.04 8.38 12.53
C GLN A 169 -8.80 8.63 11.05
N LEU A 170 -9.84 8.49 10.23
CA LEU A 170 -9.73 8.54 8.77
C LEU A 170 -10.37 9.80 8.21
N THR A 171 -9.63 10.48 7.35
CA THR A 171 -10.14 11.51 6.44
C THR A 171 -9.97 11.00 5.02
N VAL A 172 -10.95 11.25 4.16
CA VAL A 172 -10.90 10.79 2.78
C VAL A 172 -11.18 11.92 1.81
N ASP A 173 -10.57 11.81 0.63
CA ASP A 173 -10.80 12.70 -0.51
C ASP A 173 -10.64 11.89 -1.80
N GLN A 174 -11.73 11.79 -2.56
CA GLN A 174 -11.83 10.88 -3.71
C GLN A 174 -11.35 9.49 -3.33
N PHE A 175 -10.30 8.98 -3.98
CA PHE A 175 -9.71 7.67 -3.72
C PHE A 175 -8.60 7.68 -2.67
N SER A 176 -8.24 8.84 -2.10
CA SER A 176 -7.18 8.98 -1.10
C SER A 176 -7.72 8.90 0.32
N VAL A 177 -6.96 8.28 1.21
CA VAL A 177 -7.21 8.23 2.66
C VAL A 177 -6.00 8.78 3.38
N THR A 178 -6.20 9.63 4.37
CA THR A 178 -5.17 10.06 5.33
C THR A 178 -5.70 9.99 6.75
N GLY A 179 -4.82 10.11 7.74
CA GLY A 179 -5.25 10.20 9.13
C GLY A 179 -4.26 9.64 10.14
N LEU A 180 -4.77 9.10 11.24
CA LEU A 180 -3.98 8.61 12.37
C LEU A 180 -4.28 7.15 12.70
N LEU A 181 -3.21 6.37 12.87
CA LEU A 181 -3.23 5.01 13.41
C LEU A 181 -2.81 5.05 14.87
N GLN A 182 -3.72 4.68 15.78
CA GLN A 182 -3.42 4.50 17.19
C GLN A 182 -3.14 3.03 17.49
N SER A 183 -1.94 2.76 18.00
CA SER A 183 -1.58 1.49 18.61
C SER A 183 -1.51 1.63 20.13
N THR A 184 -1.26 0.52 20.83
CA THR A 184 -1.05 0.52 22.29
C THR A 184 0.18 1.33 22.72
N SER A 185 1.16 1.54 21.84
CA SER A 185 2.43 2.20 22.18
C SER A 185 2.69 3.51 21.44
N SER A 186 2.00 3.79 20.33
CA SER A 186 2.27 4.97 19.50
C SER A 186 1.07 5.41 18.66
N THR A 187 1.10 6.67 18.26
CA THR A 187 0.19 7.26 17.27
C THR A 187 1.01 7.63 16.03
N ASN A 188 0.60 7.15 14.86
CA ASN A 188 1.35 7.34 13.62
C ASN A 188 0.45 7.93 12.54
N ASN A 189 1.03 8.73 11.65
CA ASN A 189 0.33 9.17 10.45
C ASN A 189 0.06 7.95 9.54
N LEU A 190 -1.11 7.95 8.90
CA LEU A 190 -1.47 6.97 7.89
C LEU A 190 -1.78 7.68 6.57
N ALA A 191 -1.55 6.96 5.48
CA ALA A 191 -2.02 7.31 4.16
C ALA A 191 -2.40 6.04 3.39
N GLY A 192 -3.32 6.15 2.46
CA GLY A 192 -3.83 4.99 1.75
C GLY A 192 -4.71 5.35 0.59
N LEU A 193 -5.25 4.32 -0.03
CA LEU A 193 -6.16 4.41 -1.15
C LEU A 193 -7.32 3.44 -0.93
N TYR A 194 -8.47 3.78 -1.49
CA TYR A 194 -9.68 2.96 -1.39
C TYR A 194 -10.56 3.09 -2.64
N ASP A 195 -11.48 2.16 -2.79
CA ASP A 195 -12.51 2.24 -3.82
C ASP A 195 -13.65 3.17 -3.40
N TYR A 196 -13.52 4.44 -3.74
CA TYR A 196 -14.51 5.49 -3.50
C TYR A 196 -15.81 5.34 -4.33
N THR A 197 -15.90 4.33 -5.18
CA THR A 197 -17.09 4.09 -6.02
C THR A 197 -17.87 2.85 -5.64
N ALA A 198 -17.45 2.14 -4.60
CA ALA A 198 -18.20 1.02 -4.05
C ALA A 198 -19.59 1.47 -3.59
N THR A 199 -20.63 0.84 -4.13
CA THR A 199 -22.01 1.05 -3.68
C THR A 199 -22.27 0.37 -2.33
N GLN A 200 -23.35 0.75 -1.64
CA GLN A 200 -23.64 0.29 -0.27
C GLN A 200 -23.84 -1.23 -0.14
N ASP A 201 -24.19 -1.91 -1.23
CA ASP A 201 -24.35 -3.35 -1.36
C ASP A 201 -23.03 -4.10 -1.69
N MET A 202 -21.94 -3.35 -1.91
CA MET A 202 -20.60 -3.89 -2.19
C MET A 202 -19.68 -3.75 -0.98
N LEU A 203 -18.73 -4.68 -0.86
CA LEU A 203 -17.56 -4.47 -0.01
C LEU A 203 -16.73 -3.35 -0.61
N LEU A 204 -16.40 -2.34 0.19
CA LEU A 204 -15.51 -1.27 -0.21
C LEU A 204 -14.07 -1.69 0.11
N SER A 205 -13.22 -1.82 -0.90
CA SER A 205 -11.82 -2.21 -0.69
C SER A 205 -10.99 -1.02 -0.22
N VAL A 206 -10.15 -1.23 0.80
CA VAL A 206 -9.28 -0.19 1.36
C VAL A 206 -7.88 -0.74 1.62
N SER A 207 -6.87 0.09 1.37
CA SER A 207 -5.48 -0.18 1.69
C SER A 207 -4.80 1.05 2.28
N LEU A 208 -4.31 0.90 3.51
CA LEU A 208 -3.66 1.92 4.31
C LEU A 208 -2.20 1.54 4.57
N THR A 209 -1.37 2.54 4.79
CA THR A 209 0.06 2.40 5.07
C THR A 209 0.48 3.37 6.16
N ALA A 210 1.46 2.98 6.98
CA ALA A 210 2.05 3.84 7.98
C ALA A 210 3.51 3.43 8.25
N LEU A 211 4.34 4.42 8.56
CA LEU A 211 5.62 4.20 9.22
C LEU A 211 5.39 4.19 10.73
N LEU A 212 5.76 3.10 11.42
CA LEU A 212 5.61 3.03 12.88
C LEU A 212 6.79 3.67 13.60
N ASP A 213 7.98 3.47 13.04
CA ASP A 213 9.25 4.02 13.46
C ASP A 213 10.26 3.85 12.30
N ASN A 214 11.54 4.17 12.52
CA ASN A 214 12.55 4.05 11.48
C ASN A 214 12.92 2.59 11.11
N GLU A 215 12.43 1.61 11.87
CA GLU A 215 12.78 0.19 11.72
C GLU A 215 11.61 -0.65 11.20
N SER A 216 10.38 -0.17 11.34
CA SER A 216 9.17 -0.90 10.94
C SER A 216 8.10 -0.04 10.27
N SER A 217 7.44 -0.65 9.28
CA SER A 217 6.27 -0.09 8.60
C SER A 217 5.13 -1.09 8.60
N VAL A 218 3.91 -0.61 8.37
CA VAL A 218 2.73 -1.48 8.24
C VAL A 218 1.95 -1.15 6.99
N SER A 219 1.40 -2.18 6.38
CA SER A 219 0.27 -2.06 5.45
C SER A 219 -0.95 -2.73 6.07
N LEU A 220 -2.10 -2.11 5.91
CA LEU A 220 -3.40 -2.61 6.33
C LEU A 220 -4.26 -2.72 5.07
N GLY A 221 -4.88 -3.86 4.80
CA GLY A 221 -5.72 -4.02 3.62
C GLY A 221 -6.92 -4.90 3.90
N GLY A 222 -8.07 -4.52 3.37
CA GLY A 222 -9.30 -5.26 3.58
C GLY A 222 -10.53 -4.48 3.14
N PHE A 223 -11.61 -4.62 3.89
CA PHE A 223 -12.94 -4.26 3.43
C PHE A 223 -13.72 -3.46 4.46
N LEU A 224 -14.44 -2.45 4.00
CA LEU A 224 -15.57 -1.88 4.73
C LEU A 224 -16.86 -2.56 4.23
N ASN A 225 -17.56 -3.22 5.14
CA ASN A 225 -18.95 -3.59 4.96
C ASN A 225 -19.84 -2.42 5.39
N GLN A 226 -20.29 -1.63 4.42
CA GLN A 226 -21.06 -0.40 4.66
C GLN A 226 -22.41 -0.67 5.34
N SER A 227 -23.02 -1.83 5.12
CA SER A 227 -24.30 -2.20 5.73
C SER A 227 -24.16 -2.61 7.21
N LEU A 228 -23.02 -3.18 7.59
CA LEU A 228 -22.71 -3.55 8.98
C LEU A 228 -21.93 -2.47 9.73
N ASN A 229 -21.49 -1.42 9.03
CA ASN A 229 -20.56 -0.42 9.51
C ASN A 229 -19.31 -1.03 10.17
N GLU A 230 -18.75 -2.03 9.48
CA GLU A 230 -17.65 -2.86 9.97
C GLU A 230 -16.47 -2.80 9.00
N LEU A 231 -15.33 -2.33 9.49
CA LEU A 231 -14.07 -2.27 8.76
C LEU A 231 -13.18 -3.45 9.19
N THR A 232 -12.88 -4.36 8.27
CA THR A 232 -12.02 -5.51 8.50
C THR A 232 -10.69 -5.31 7.78
N LEU A 233 -9.56 -5.38 8.50
CA LEU A 233 -8.23 -5.12 7.95
C LEU A 233 -7.25 -6.25 8.29
N LEU A 234 -6.59 -6.79 7.27
CA LEU A 234 -5.44 -7.69 7.40
C LEU A 234 -4.16 -6.87 7.48
N THR A 235 -3.34 -7.12 8.49
CA THR A 235 -2.13 -6.34 8.80
C THR A 235 -0.86 -7.06 8.37
N TYR A 236 -0.04 -6.42 7.52
CA TYR A 236 1.34 -6.82 7.25
C TYR A 236 2.30 -5.83 7.90
N LYS A 237 3.16 -6.31 8.79
CA LYS A 237 4.22 -5.52 9.42
C LYS A 237 5.56 -5.91 8.82
N SER A 238 6.31 -4.92 8.32
CA SER A 238 7.64 -5.14 7.79
C SER A 238 8.74 -4.50 8.63
N HIS A 239 9.95 -5.02 8.49
CA HIS A 239 11.18 -4.45 9.03
C HIS A 239 12.37 -4.77 8.11
N GLY A 240 13.46 -4.01 8.28
CA GLY A 240 14.72 -4.26 7.58
C GLY A 240 15.40 -5.55 8.06
N THR A 241 15.87 -6.36 7.12
CA THR A 241 16.61 -7.61 7.39
C THR A 241 17.84 -7.70 6.51
N THR A 242 18.77 -8.61 6.81
CA THR A 242 19.88 -8.91 5.90
C THR A 242 19.41 -9.71 4.70
N TYR A 243 20.17 -9.70 3.60
CA TYR A 243 19.82 -10.41 2.37
C TYR A 243 19.54 -11.90 2.60
N GLY A 244 20.37 -12.59 3.40
CA GLY A 244 20.18 -14.00 3.73
C GLY A 244 18.94 -14.31 4.59
N ASN A 245 18.36 -13.30 5.24
CA ASN A 245 17.22 -13.43 6.15
C ASN A 245 15.95 -12.74 5.63
N LYS A 246 15.91 -12.38 4.34
CA LYS A 246 14.82 -11.58 3.76
C LYS A 246 13.43 -12.23 3.87
N TYR A 247 13.39 -13.56 4.00
CA TYR A 247 12.17 -14.32 4.29
C TYR A 247 11.45 -13.89 5.58
N ALA A 248 12.17 -13.28 6.54
CA ALA A 248 11.62 -12.85 7.82
C ALA A 248 11.16 -11.39 7.81
N SER A 249 11.32 -10.67 6.69
CA SER A 249 11.09 -9.22 6.62
C SER A 249 9.65 -8.79 6.81
N VAL A 250 8.68 -9.68 6.53
CA VAL A 250 7.25 -9.39 6.67
C VAL A 250 6.60 -10.40 7.62
N ASN A 251 5.88 -9.88 8.60
CA ASN A 251 4.99 -10.64 9.47
C ASN A 251 3.54 -10.34 9.10
N VAL A 252 2.77 -11.38 8.75
CA VAL A 252 1.32 -11.30 8.63
C VAL A 252 0.72 -11.42 10.03
N VAL A 253 0.40 -10.28 10.64
CA VAL A 253 0.06 -10.19 12.06
C VAL A 253 -1.30 -10.84 12.34
N GLY A 254 -2.29 -10.55 11.50
CA GLY A 254 -3.66 -11.01 11.70
C GLY A 254 -4.68 -10.04 11.12
N THR A 255 -5.95 -10.35 11.38
CA THR A 255 -7.09 -9.55 10.96
C THR A 255 -7.70 -8.83 12.16
N ASP A 256 -7.86 -7.52 12.03
CA ASP A 256 -8.55 -6.67 12.99
C ASP A 256 -9.91 -6.23 12.44
N VAL A 257 -10.88 -6.06 13.34
CA VAL A 257 -12.24 -5.62 13.00
C VAL A 257 -12.57 -4.38 13.79
N PHE A 258 -13.00 -3.33 13.11
CA PHE A 258 -13.30 -2.03 13.70
C PHE A 258 -14.77 -1.66 13.49
N ASN A 259 -15.33 -0.96 14.48
CA ASN A 259 -16.61 -0.27 14.35
C ASN A 259 -16.38 1.23 14.30
N GLN A 260 -17.20 1.93 13.53
CA GLN A 260 -17.22 3.39 13.56
C GLN A 260 -17.84 3.89 14.87
N VAL A 261 -17.33 5.00 15.42
CA VAL A 261 -17.82 5.66 16.65
C VAL A 261 -18.05 7.15 16.48
#